data_AF-Q8A9H5-F1
#
_entry.id   AF-Q8A9H5-F1
#
_cell.length_a   1.000
_cell.length_b   1.000
_cell.length_c   1.000
_cell.angle_alpha   90.00
_cell.angle_beta   90.00
_cell.angle_gamma   90.00
#
_symmetry.space_group_name_H-M   'P 1'
#
loop_
_entity.id
_entity.type
_entity.pdbx_description
1 polymer ?
#
loop_
_entity_poly.entity_id
_entity_poly.type
_entity_poly.pdbx_seq_one_letter_code
_entity_poly.pdbx_strand_id
1 'polypeptide(L)'
;MSLIVTAYTQEGIVIGADSCITTNFTQEGKELYKHSHCGNKLFLLNKKIGISTCGDAIINGILLSSLIDQYIWSKKEENITLLQVEIDLKNIVNNQAKGKEYYVIFHICGYENGKRYVSKFDNNDKESHIKDVSERDGCIYDGQVDIVDLFSQDVAYRGTDGLYYDINIERCRYNELSLQETIEYVYFLISTTIQHMRFTYKKDNVGFPIDILVIMPNESLWLQKKELHIPGNY
;
A
#
# COMPACT_ATOMS: atom_id res chain seq x y z
N MET A 1 0.26 -6.27 -9.95
CA MET A 1 -0.73 -5.57 -9.11
C MET A 1 -0.62 -6.09 -7.69
N SER A 2 -1.04 -5.28 -6.73
CA SER A 2 -0.85 -5.40 -5.28
C SER A 2 -2.00 -4.68 -4.60
N LEU A 3 -2.17 -4.81 -3.29
CA LEU A 3 -3.00 -3.92 -2.48
C LEU A 3 -2.16 -3.38 -1.32
N ILE A 4 -2.11 -2.05 -1.23
CA ILE A 4 -1.52 -1.32 -0.10
C ILE A 4 -2.61 -0.49 0.58
N VAL A 5 -2.55 -0.40 1.90
CA VAL A 5 -3.54 0.32 2.72
C VAL A 5 -2.79 1.10 3.79
N THR A 6 -3.12 2.37 3.97
CA THR A 6 -2.61 3.21 5.07
C THR A 6 -3.80 3.84 5.80
N ALA A 7 -4.05 3.38 7.03
CA ALA A 7 -5.03 3.96 7.93
C ALA A 7 -4.33 4.81 8.99
N TYR A 8 -4.94 5.91 9.40
CA TYR A 8 -4.38 6.83 10.38
C TYR A 8 -5.47 7.33 11.31
N THR A 9 -5.20 7.22 12.61
CA THR A 9 -6.07 7.63 13.71
C THR A 9 -5.25 8.38 14.74
N GLN A 10 -5.90 9.08 15.68
CA GLN A 10 -5.23 9.85 16.74
C GLN A 10 -4.13 9.08 17.48
N GLU A 11 -4.23 7.75 17.57
CA GLU A 11 -3.25 6.90 18.24
C GLU A 11 -2.04 6.53 17.36
N GLY A 12 -2.15 6.56 16.03
CA GLY A 12 -1.07 6.10 15.16
C GLY A 12 -1.40 6.03 13.67
N ILE A 13 -0.42 5.59 12.90
CA ILE A 13 -0.55 5.24 11.47
C ILE A 13 -0.29 3.76 11.32
N VAL A 14 -1.17 3.04 10.64
CA VAL A 14 -1.03 1.63 10.31
C VAL A 14 -0.94 1.49 8.81
N ILE A 15 0.08 0.77 8.35
CA ILE A 15 0.31 0.50 6.93
C ILE A 15 0.30 -1.02 6.74
N GLY A 16 -0.50 -1.48 5.78
CA GLY A 16 -0.56 -2.88 5.36
C GLY A 16 -0.19 -3.02 3.89
N ALA A 17 0.55 -4.07 3.56
CA ALA A 17 0.84 -4.42 2.17
C ALA A 17 0.81 -5.93 1.95
N ASP A 18 0.19 -6.37 0.85
CA ASP A 18 0.19 -7.77 0.44
C ASP A 18 1.56 -8.19 -0.15
N SER A 19 1.82 -9.49 -0.27
CA SER A 19 3.11 -10.01 -0.74
C SER A 19 3.10 -10.60 -2.16
N CYS A 20 1.99 -10.52 -2.91
CA CYS A 20 1.93 -11.08 -4.26
C CYS A 20 2.73 -10.25 -5.28
N ILE A 21 3.60 -10.88 -6.07
CA ILE A 21 4.15 -10.32 -7.31
C ILE A 21 3.65 -11.19 -8.45
N THR A 22 3.06 -10.54 -9.44
CA THR A 22 2.61 -11.19 -10.67
C THR A 22 3.47 -10.72 -11.83
N THR A 23 4.13 -11.65 -12.50
CA THR A 23 4.92 -11.38 -13.71
C THR A 23 4.23 -12.02 -14.91
N ASN A 24 4.04 -11.25 -15.97
CA ASN A 24 3.55 -11.76 -17.25
C ASN A 24 4.73 -12.02 -18.18
N PHE A 25 4.68 -13.10 -18.94
CA PHE A 25 5.68 -13.44 -19.95
C PHE A 25 5.05 -14.22 -21.10
N THR A 26 5.63 -14.10 -22.30
CA THR A 26 5.16 -14.82 -23.47
C THR A 26 6.04 -16.04 -23.71
N GLN A 27 5.42 -17.21 -23.85
CA GLN A 27 6.10 -18.45 -24.22
C GLN A 27 5.32 -19.11 -25.37
N GLU A 28 6.00 -19.38 -26.49
CA GLU A 28 5.39 -19.99 -27.68
C GLU A 28 4.13 -19.26 -28.18
N GLY A 29 4.12 -17.92 -28.11
CA GLY A 29 2.99 -17.09 -28.52
C GLY A 29 1.80 -17.08 -27.55
N LYS A 30 1.91 -17.75 -26.39
CA LYS A 30 0.90 -17.70 -25.32
C LYS A 30 1.37 -16.78 -24.20
N GLU A 31 0.47 -15.95 -23.71
CA GLU A 31 0.70 -15.21 -22.46
C GLU A 31 0.57 -16.16 -21.27
N LEU A 32 1.63 -16.22 -20.47
CA LEU A 32 1.70 -16.93 -19.22
C LEU A 32 1.92 -15.93 -18.08
N TYR A 33 1.58 -16.37 -16.88
CA TYR A 33 1.78 -15.59 -15.67
C TYR A 33 2.42 -16.45 -14.60
N LYS A 34 3.28 -15.82 -13.80
CA LYS A 34 3.89 -16.40 -12.61
C LYS A 34 3.55 -15.54 -11.40
N HIS A 35 3.19 -16.20 -10.31
CA HIS A 35 2.98 -15.57 -9.02
C HIS A 35 4.13 -15.89 -8.07
N SER A 36 4.45 -14.93 -7.22
CA SER A 36 5.36 -15.09 -6.08
C SER A 36 4.72 -14.45 -4.87
N HIS A 37 4.82 -15.08 -3.70
CA HIS A 37 4.21 -14.62 -2.45
C HIS A 37 5.23 -13.96 -1.51
N CYS A 38 6.37 -13.49 -2.05
CA CYS A 38 7.47 -12.94 -1.25
C CYS A 38 7.81 -11.49 -1.63
N GLY A 39 6.92 -10.79 -2.34
CA GLY A 39 7.15 -9.42 -2.78
C GLY A 39 7.24 -8.45 -1.62
N ASN A 40 8.32 -7.67 -1.57
CA ASN A 40 8.45 -6.60 -0.58
C ASN A 40 7.85 -5.29 -1.10
N LYS A 41 6.88 -4.76 -0.36
CA LYS A 41 6.10 -3.59 -0.75
C LYS A 41 5.88 -2.60 0.39
N LEU A 42 6.38 -2.91 1.58
CA LEU A 42 6.30 -2.08 2.77
C LEU A 42 7.69 -1.96 3.37
N PHE A 43 8.08 -0.75 3.69
CA PHE A 43 9.43 -0.40 4.13
C PHE A 43 9.37 0.63 5.26
N LEU A 44 10.43 0.66 6.05
CA LEU A 44 10.61 1.61 7.15
C LEU A 44 11.96 2.30 7.00
N LEU A 45 11.95 3.61 6.81
CA LEU A 45 13.12 4.45 6.75
C LEU A 45 13.35 5.15 8.10
N ASN A 46 14.57 5.02 8.63
CA ASN A 46 15.06 5.67 9.84
C ASN A 46 14.13 5.56 11.06
N LYS A 47 13.38 4.45 11.16
CA LYS A 47 12.39 4.18 12.22
C LYS A 47 11.28 5.24 12.36
N LYS A 48 11.06 6.05 11.32
CA LYS A 48 10.16 7.21 11.37
C LYS A 48 9.22 7.31 10.18
N ILE A 49 9.68 6.91 8.98
CA ILE A 49 8.93 7.08 7.74
C ILE A 49 8.56 5.72 7.18
N GLY A 50 7.28 5.45 7.11
CA GLY A 50 6.74 4.28 6.44
C GLY A 50 6.58 4.56 4.96
N ILE A 51 6.96 3.59 4.13
CA ILE A 51 6.87 3.67 2.68
C ILE A 51 6.18 2.40 2.19
N SER A 52 5.08 2.52 1.44
CA SER A 52 4.48 1.40 0.73
C SER A 52 4.31 1.68 -0.75
N THR A 53 4.32 0.64 -1.58
CA THR A 53 4.24 0.80 -3.04
C THR A 53 3.41 -0.27 -3.73
N CYS A 54 2.72 0.13 -4.80
CA CYS A 54 2.05 -0.76 -5.74
C CYS A 54 2.20 -0.26 -7.18
N GLY A 55 1.83 -1.09 -8.15
CA GLY A 55 2.02 -0.81 -9.57
C GLY A 55 3.13 -1.67 -10.16
N ASP A 56 3.95 -1.08 -11.02
CA ASP A 56 5.07 -1.76 -11.68
C ASP A 56 6.16 -2.17 -10.68
N ALA A 57 6.27 -3.47 -10.43
CA ALA A 57 7.26 -4.03 -9.49
C ALA A 57 8.68 -4.13 -10.08
N ILE A 58 8.82 -4.02 -11.41
CA ILE A 58 10.09 -4.16 -12.13
C ILE A 58 10.27 -2.97 -13.07
N ILE A 59 11.24 -2.10 -12.75
CA ILE A 59 11.56 -0.91 -13.54
C ILE A 59 12.83 -1.21 -14.35
N ASN A 60 12.65 -1.33 -15.67
CA ASN A 60 13.71 -1.60 -16.63
C ASN A 60 14.61 -2.79 -16.22
N GLY A 61 13.98 -3.88 -15.77
CA GLY A 61 14.64 -5.12 -15.36
C GLY A 61 15.11 -5.18 -13.90
N ILE A 62 14.98 -4.09 -13.13
CA ILE A 62 15.35 -4.05 -11.71
C ILE A 62 14.10 -4.05 -10.84
N LEU A 63 14.08 -4.88 -9.79
CA LEU A 63 13.00 -4.88 -8.80
C LEU A 63 12.95 -3.55 -8.07
N LEU A 64 11.77 -2.92 -8.05
CA LEU A 64 11.54 -1.66 -7.35
C LEU A 64 11.89 -1.78 -5.86
N SER A 65 11.57 -2.90 -5.22
CA SER A 65 11.92 -3.16 -3.83
C SER A 65 13.43 -3.06 -3.57
N SER A 66 14.25 -3.55 -4.51
CA SER A 66 15.71 -3.46 -4.40
C SER A 66 16.21 -2.02 -4.51
N LEU A 67 15.58 -1.20 -5.37
CA LEU A 67 15.91 0.23 -5.48
C LEU A 67 15.55 0.98 -4.19
N ILE A 68 14.39 0.68 -3.61
CA ILE A 68 13.96 1.28 -2.33
C ILE A 68 14.88 0.84 -1.19
N ASP A 69 15.29 -0.43 -1.13
CA ASP A 69 16.23 -0.91 -0.11
C ASP A 69 17.60 -0.23 -0.24
N GLN A 70 18.10 -0.02 -1.47
CA GLN A 70 19.33 0.75 -1.71
C GLN A 70 19.19 2.20 -1.25
N TYR A 71 18.06 2.84 -1.55
CA TYR A 71 17.74 4.17 -1.08
C TYR A 71 17.75 4.27 0.45
N ILE A 72 17.02 3.37 1.12
CA ILE A 72 16.93 3.31 2.58
C ILE A 72 18.32 3.12 3.19
N TRP A 73 19.13 2.24 2.61
CA TRP A 73 20.51 2.03 3.05
C TRP A 73 21.34 3.30 2.90
N SER A 74 21.24 3.98 1.75
CA SER A 74 21.99 5.23 1.49
C SER A 74 21.59 6.40 2.39
N LYS A 75 20.34 6.40 2.88
CA LYS A 75 19.76 7.44 3.75
C LYS A 75 19.75 7.07 5.22
N LYS A 76 20.38 5.95 5.57
CA LYS A 76 20.42 5.45 6.94
C LYS A 76 21.05 6.51 7.85
N GLU A 77 20.41 6.78 8.98
CA GLU A 77 20.85 7.77 9.99
C GLU A 77 20.82 9.24 9.53
N GLU A 78 20.44 9.53 8.28
CA GLU A 78 20.17 10.91 7.83
C GLU A 78 18.86 11.44 8.44
N ASN A 79 18.86 12.71 8.83
CA ASN A 79 17.63 13.40 9.20
C ASN A 79 16.90 13.86 7.93
N ILE A 80 16.10 12.98 7.35
CA ILE A 80 15.39 13.18 6.09
C ILE A 80 13.91 13.48 6.32
N THR A 81 13.35 14.39 5.50
CA THR A 81 11.95 14.77 5.56
C THR A 81 11.07 13.95 4.62
N LEU A 82 9.77 13.84 4.88
CA LEU A 82 8.79 13.21 4.00
C LEU A 82 8.82 13.84 2.60
N LEU A 83 9.01 15.17 2.50
CA LEU A 83 9.11 15.86 1.21
C LEU A 83 10.31 15.39 0.41
N GLN A 84 11.46 15.25 1.08
CA GLN A 84 12.65 14.74 0.42
C GLN A 84 12.47 13.28 0.00
N VAL A 85 11.83 12.45 0.84
CA VAL A 85 11.52 11.05 0.49
C VAL A 85 10.61 10.96 -0.73
N GLU A 86 9.55 11.77 -0.80
CA GLU A 86 8.65 11.80 -1.97
C GLU A 86 9.42 12.14 -3.26
N ILE A 87 10.25 13.20 -3.23
CA ILE A 87 11.06 13.62 -4.38
C ILE A 87 12.06 12.52 -4.77
N ASP A 88 12.75 11.94 -3.80
CA ASP A 88 13.76 10.90 -4.05
C ASP A 88 13.14 9.66 -4.67
N LEU A 89 11.99 9.19 -4.18
CA LEU A 89 11.29 8.02 -4.71
C LEU A 89 10.84 8.23 -6.17
N LYS A 90 10.29 9.42 -6.49
CA LYS A 90 9.97 9.80 -7.89
C LYS A 90 11.22 9.75 -8.76
N ASN A 91 12.32 10.34 -8.29
CA ASN A 91 13.59 10.35 -9.02
C ASN A 91 14.17 8.96 -9.23
N ILE A 92 14.10 8.07 -8.24
CA ILE A 92 14.58 6.68 -8.35
C ILE A 92 13.87 5.96 -9.50
N VAL A 93 12.54 6.05 -9.56
CA VAL A 93 11.76 5.40 -10.63
C VAL A 93 12.08 6.02 -11.98
N ASN A 94 12.04 7.35 -12.09
CA ASN A 94 12.19 8.05 -13.37
C ASN A 94 13.62 7.93 -13.94
N ASN A 95 14.65 7.93 -13.08
CA ASN A 95 16.04 7.71 -13.50
C ASN A 95 16.24 6.28 -13.99
N GLN A 96 15.67 5.28 -13.31
CA GLN A 96 15.78 3.88 -13.71
C GLN A 96 14.96 3.58 -14.99
N ALA A 97 13.85 4.29 -15.18
CA ALA A 97 12.96 4.14 -16.32
C ALA A 97 13.60 4.51 -17.67
N LYS A 98 14.60 5.42 -17.67
CA LYS A 98 15.31 5.87 -18.89
C LYS A 98 14.38 6.29 -20.02
N GLY A 99 13.31 7.02 -19.68
CA GLY A 99 12.32 7.53 -20.63
C GLY A 99 11.22 6.54 -21.06
N LYS A 100 11.18 5.33 -20.49
CA LYS A 100 10.02 4.42 -20.61
C LYS A 100 8.95 4.80 -19.60
N GLU A 101 7.70 4.62 -19.96
CA GLU A 101 6.59 4.84 -19.04
C GLU A 101 6.48 3.67 -18.05
N TYR A 102 6.43 4.01 -16.77
CA TYR A 102 6.12 3.12 -15.66
C TYR A 102 5.13 3.83 -14.75
N TYR A 103 4.27 3.04 -14.11
CA TYR A 103 3.28 3.52 -13.18
C TYR A 103 3.46 2.86 -11.82
N VAL A 104 3.93 3.65 -10.87
CA VAL A 104 4.20 3.26 -9.50
C VAL A 104 3.51 4.25 -8.59
N ILE A 105 2.65 3.74 -7.70
CA ILE A 105 2.03 4.53 -6.64
C ILE A 105 2.81 4.27 -5.35
N PHE A 106 3.00 5.34 -4.58
CA PHE A 106 3.58 5.30 -3.25
C PHE A 106 2.60 5.86 -2.23
N HIS A 107 2.57 5.24 -1.05
CA HIS A 107 2.19 5.93 0.17
C HIS A 107 3.45 6.18 0.98
N ILE A 108 3.59 7.40 1.51
CA ILE A 108 4.56 7.68 2.56
C ILE A 108 3.85 8.33 3.74
N CYS A 109 4.30 8.02 4.94
CA CYS A 109 3.70 8.58 6.15
C CYS A 109 4.69 8.58 7.31
N GLY A 110 4.42 9.44 8.28
CA GLY A 110 5.26 9.59 9.47
C GLY A 110 4.89 10.82 10.26
N TYR A 111 5.72 11.15 11.23
CA TYR A 111 5.56 12.32 12.08
C TYR A 111 6.73 13.30 11.88
N GLU A 112 6.41 14.57 11.70
CA GLU A 112 7.39 15.66 11.63
C GLU A 112 6.92 16.82 12.49
N ASN A 113 7.81 17.33 13.35
CA ASN A 113 7.52 18.49 14.22
C ASN A 113 6.21 18.33 15.03
N GLY A 114 5.92 17.11 15.49
CA GLY A 114 4.71 16.79 16.26
C GLY A 114 3.43 16.66 15.44
N LYS A 115 3.51 16.76 14.10
CA LYS A 115 2.37 16.63 13.19
C LYS A 115 2.40 15.32 12.45
N ARG A 116 1.21 14.78 12.16
CA ARG A 116 1.00 13.54 11.41
C ARG A 116 0.87 13.85 9.93
N TYR A 117 1.71 13.24 9.11
CA TYR A 117 1.71 13.43 7.67
C TYR A 117 1.47 12.12 6.94
N VAL A 118 0.65 12.20 5.90
CA VAL A 118 0.41 11.12 4.94
C VAL A 118 0.47 11.74 3.53
N SER A 119 1.12 11.05 2.60
CA SER A 119 1.17 11.40 1.19
C SER A 119 0.87 10.17 0.35
N LYS A 120 0.08 10.38 -0.72
CA LYS A 120 -0.22 9.41 -1.78
C LYS A 120 0.10 10.09 -3.09
N PHE A 121 1.00 9.51 -3.87
CA PHE A 121 1.45 10.06 -5.14
C PHE A 121 1.89 8.95 -6.09
N ASP A 122 1.88 9.24 -7.39
CA ASP A 122 2.54 8.42 -8.40
C ASP A 122 3.88 9.03 -8.87
N ASN A 123 4.71 8.22 -9.54
CA ASN A 123 6.04 8.64 -9.98
C ASN A 123 6.04 9.78 -11.02
N ASN A 124 4.90 10.07 -11.65
CA ASN A 124 4.74 11.13 -12.64
C ASN A 124 4.10 12.41 -12.07
N ASP A 125 3.65 12.39 -10.81
CA ASP A 125 3.09 13.56 -10.12
C ASP A 125 4.11 14.70 -10.01
N LYS A 126 3.75 15.87 -10.53
CA LYS A 126 4.62 17.05 -10.56
C LYS A 126 4.65 17.83 -9.26
N GLU A 127 3.56 17.79 -8.49
CA GLU A 127 3.41 18.51 -7.24
C GLU A 127 3.65 17.57 -6.05
N SER A 128 3.76 18.15 -4.84
CA SER A 128 3.84 17.34 -3.62
C SER A 128 2.44 17.03 -3.11
N HIS A 129 2.26 15.80 -2.62
CA HIS A 129 0.97 15.31 -2.12
C HIS A 129 0.95 15.16 -0.58
N ILE A 130 1.94 15.71 0.11
CA ILE A 130 2.03 15.67 1.58
C ILE A 130 0.87 16.43 2.19
N LYS A 131 0.12 15.74 3.04
CA LYS A 131 -1.02 16.31 3.77
C LYS A 131 -0.78 16.19 5.26
N ASP A 132 -0.90 17.32 5.95
CA ASP A 132 -1.11 17.34 7.39
C ASP A 132 -2.50 16.73 7.67
N VAL A 133 -2.49 15.62 8.39
CA VAL A 133 -3.69 14.87 8.78
C VAL A 133 -3.81 14.80 10.30
N SER A 134 -3.18 15.70 11.04
CA SER A 134 -3.22 15.69 12.51
C SER A 134 -4.64 15.83 13.07
N GLU A 135 -5.51 16.58 12.38
CA GLU A 135 -6.91 16.83 12.76
C GLU A 135 -7.92 15.92 12.02
N ARG A 136 -7.44 14.88 11.32
CA ARG A 136 -8.28 14.03 10.48
C ARG A 136 -7.88 12.58 10.59
N ASP A 137 -8.84 11.72 10.88
CA ASP A 137 -8.65 10.27 10.85
C ASP A 137 -9.22 9.71 9.53
N GLY A 138 -8.61 8.65 9.02
CA GLY A 138 -8.98 8.14 7.71
C GLY A 138 -8.18 6.95 7.23
N CYS A 139 -8.43 6.59 5.97
CA CYS A 139 -7.75 5.50 5.29
C CYS A 139 -7.54 5.87 3.82
N ILE A 140 -6.36 5.55 3.29
CA ILE A 140 -6.04 5.58 1.87
C ILE A 140 -5.60 4.19 1.42
N TYR A 141 -5.93 3.82 0.19
CA TYR A 141 -5.64 2.49 -0.35
C TYR A 141 -5.47 2.56 -1.87
N ASP A 142 -4.59 1.72 -2.40
CA ASP A 142 -4.23 1.70 -3.82
C ASP A 142 -3.86 0.32 -4.35
N GLY A 143 -3.93 0.20 -5.67
CA GLY A 143 -3.68 -1.03 -6.42
C GLY A 143 -4.98 -1.78 -6.73
N GLN A 144 -5.16 -2.98 -6.19
CA GLN A 144 -6.35 -3.81 -6.42
C GLN A 144 -7.44 -3.46 -5.40
N VAL A 145 -8.18 -2.39 -5.69
CA VAL A 145 -9.07 -1.72 -4.72
C VAL A 145 -10.54 -2.08 -4.84
N ASP A 146 -10.93 -2.82 -5.87
CA ASP A 146 -12.33 -3.10 -6.20
C ASP A 146 -13.14 -3.74 -5.07
N ILE A 147 -12.54 -4.60 -4.25
CA ILE A 147 -13.21 -5.21 -3.10
C ILE A 147 -13.28 -4.23 -1.94
N VAL A 148 -12.23 -3.42 -1.75
CA VAL A 148 -12.19 -2.37 -0.73
C VAL A 148 -13.25 -1.31 -1.01
N ASP A 149 -13.42 -0.96 -2.28
CA ASP A 149 -14.40 0.02 -2.76
C ASP A 149 -15.85 -0.38 -2.47
N LEU A 150 -16.16 -1.68 -2.36
CA LEU A 150 -17.50 -2.14 -1.96
C LEU A 150 -17.87 -1.70 -0.54
N PHE A 151 -16.89 -1.39 0.32
CA PHE A 151 -17.12 -0.91 1.69
C PHE A 151 -17.21 0.61 1.78
N SER A 152 -16.88 1.35 0.73
CA SER A 152 -16.81 2.82 0.76
C SER A 152 -17.79 3.49 -0.20
N GLN A 153 -18.13 2.86 -1.32
CA GLN A 153 -19.01 3.42 -2.34
C GLN A 153 -20.48 3.47 -1.92
N ASP A 154 -21.19 4.51 -2.37
CA ASP A 154 -22.65 4.54 -2.29
C ASP A 154 -23.22 3.44 -3.19
N VAL A 155 -24.22 2.73 -2.67
CA VAL A 155 -24.88 1.64 -3.39
C VAL A 155 -26.38 1.91 -3.47
N ALA A 156 -26.99 1.46 -4.56
CA ALA A 156 -28.42 1.54 -4.76
C ALA A 156 -28.95 0.22 -5.32
N TYR A 157 -30.20 -0.11 -5.00
CA TYR A 157 -30.90 -1.20 -5.70
C TYR A 157 -31.81 -0.62 -6.79
N ARG A 158 -31.97 -1.38 -7.87
CA ARG A 158 -32.91 -1.04 -8.94
C ARG A 158 -34.27 -1.66 -8.64
N GLY A 159 -35.29 -0.83 -8.45
CA GLY A 159 -36.67 -1.25 -8.24
C GLY A 159 -37.30 -1.89 -9.47
N THR A 160 -38.44 -2.55 -9.27
CA THR A 160 -39.23 -3.15 -10.37
C THR A 160 -39.83 -2.10 -11.31
N ASP A 161 -39.93 -0.86 -10.87
CA ASP A 161 -40.29 0.31 -11.66
C ASP A 161 -39.12 0.86 -12.50
N GLY A 162 -37.93 0.28 -12.35
CA GLY A 162 -36.73 0.66 -13.06
C GLY A 162 -35.94 1.81 -12.42
N LEU A 163 -36.42 2.39 -11.31
CA LEU A 163 -35.75 3.46 -10.57
C LEU A 163 -34.67 2.92 -9.63
N TYR A 164 -33.71 3.78 -9.25
CA TYR A 164 -32.68 3.44 -8.26
C TYR A 164 -33.04 4.03 -6.90
N TYR A 165 -32.84 3.24 -5.86
CA TYR A 165 -33.08 3.61 -4.47
C TYR A 165 -31.80 3.39 -3.67
N ASP A 166 -31.32 4.46 -3.05
CA ASP A 166 -30.08 4.43 -2.28
C ASP A 166 -30.22 3.50 -1.06
N ILE A 167 -29.18 2.71 -0.83
CA ILE A 167 -29.02 1.91 0.38
C ILE A 167 -28.05 2.66 1.28
N ASN A 168 -28.53 3.05 2.46
CA ASN A 168 -27.68 3.66 3.45
C ASN A 168 -26.79 2.60 4.10
N ILE A 169 -25.52 2.56 3.70
CA ILE A 169 -24.50 1.72 4.32
C ILE A 169 -23.77 2.54 5.39
N GLU A 170 -23.69 1.97 6.59
CA GLU A 170 -22.84 2.54 7.65
C GLU A 170 -21.36 2.33 7.30
N ARG A 171 -20.64 3.43 7.21
CA ARG A 171 -19.21 3.44 6.88
C ARG A 171 -18.36 3.31 8.15
N CYS A 172 -17.11 2.87 7.95
CA CYS A 172 -16.12 2.86 9.02
C CYS A 172 -15.96 4.26 9.63
N ARG A 173 -16.08 4.34 10.95
CA ARG A 173 -15.90 5.56 11.73
C ARG A 173 -14.46 5.64 12.22
N TYR A 174 -13.56 6.10 11.35
CA TYR A 174 -12.12 6.11 11.62
C TYR A 174 -11.74 6.84 12.93
N ASN A 175 -12.49 7.87 13.29
CA ASN A 175 -12.29 8.67 14.51
C ASN A 175 -12.70 7.95 15.80
N GLU A 176 -13.35 6.79 15.70
CA GLU A 176 -13.77 5.96 16.82
C GLU A 176 -12.89 4.71 16.98
N LEU A 177 -11.94 4.47 16.04
CA LEU A 177 -11.06 3.31 16.10
C LEU A 177 -9.87 3.56 17.04
N SER A 178 -9.64 2.63 17.95
CA SER A 178 -8.35 2.45 18.63
C SER A 178 -7.26 2.03 17.64
N LEU A 179 -6.00 2.09 18.06
CA LEU A 179 -4.87 1.61 17.26
C LEU A 179 -5.00 0.11 16.92
N GLN A 180 -5.47 -0.69 17.88
CA GLN A 180 -5.71 -2.13 17.68
C GLN A 180 -6.81 -2.38 16.64
N GLU A 181 -7.94 -1.68 16.73
CA GLU A 181 -9.01 -1.79 15.73
C GLU A 181 -8.55 -1.27 14.36
N THR A 182 -7.65 -0.28 14.33
CA THR A 182 -7.04 0.22 13.08
C THR A 182 -6.17 -0.86 12.43
N ILE A 183 -5.40 -1.61 13.23
CA ILE A 183 -4.61 -2.76 12.77
C ILE A 183 -5.52 -3.83 12.18
N GLU A 184 -6.59 -4.17 12.90
CA GLU A 184 -7.57 -5.16 12.46
C GLU A 184 -8.29 -4.72 11.19
N TYR A 185 -8.64 -3.43 11.07
CA TYR A 185 -9.27 -2.88 9.88
C TYR A 185 -8.37 -2.96 8.65
N VAL A 186 -7.09 -2.59 8.78
CA VAL A 186 -6.10 -2.71 7.69
C VAL A 186 -5.93 -4.18 7.27
N TYR A 187 -5.79 -5.08 8.24
CA TYR A 187 -5.72 -6.52 7.96
C TYR A 187 -7.01 -7.04 7.30
N PHE A 188 -8.17 -6.61 7.76
CA PHE A 188 -9.48 -6.98 7.23
C PHE A 188 -9.61 -6.60 5.75
N LEU A 189 -9.27 -5.37 5.37
CA LEU A 189 -9.37 -4.92 3.97
C LEU A 189 -8.50 -5.77 3.02
N ILE A 190 -7.25 -6.03 3.41
CA ILE A 190 -6.32 -6.79 2.56
C ILE A 190 -6.70 -8.28 2.56
N SER A 191 -6.92 -8.88 3.72
CA SER A 191 -7.26 -10.31 3.83
C SER A 191 -8.60 -10.64 3.19
N THR A 192 -9.59 -9.74 3.24
CA THR A 192 -10.88 -9.91 2.57
C THR A 192 -10.71 -9.88 1.06
N THR A 193 -9.88 -8.97 0.54
CA THR A 193 -9.55 -8.93 -0.90
C THR A 193 -8.90 -10.24 -1.35
N ILE A 194 -7.89 -10.73 -0.61
CA ILE A 194 -7.23 -12.01 -0.89
C ILE A 194 -8.24 -13.17 -0.88
N GLN A 195 -9.08 -13.23 0.16
CA GLN A 195 -10.05 -14.31 0.30
C GLN A 195 -11.12 -14.27 -0.78
N HIS A 196 -11.62 -13.08 -1.13
CA HIS A 196 -12.60 -12.91 -2.19
C HIS A 196 -12.06 -13.41 -3.54
N MET A 197 -10.82 -13.05 -3.89
CA MET A 197 -10.19 -13.50 -5.14
C MET A 197 -10.25 -15.01 -5.33
N ARG A 198 -10.02 -15.79 -4.27
CA ARG A 198 -10.05 -17.27 -4.29
C ARG A 198 -11.38 -17.86 -4.75
N PHE A 199 -12.48 -17.13 -4.60
CA PHE A 199 -13.82 -17.58 -4.97
C PHE A 199 -14.31 -16.96 -6.29
N THR A 200 -13.43 -16.28 -7.02
CA THR A 200 -13.77 -15.61 -8.28
C THR A 200 -12.81 -16.03 -9.40
N TYR A 201 -13.11 -15.59 -10.62
CA TYR A 201 -12.19 -15.72 -11.76
C TYR A 201 -11.15 -14.59 -11.82
N LYS A 202 -11.00 -13.80 -10.76
CA LYS A 202 -9.98 -12.75 -10.72
C LYS A 202 -8.60 -13.37 -10.66
N LYS A 203 -7.65 -12.70 -11.29
CA LYS A 203 -6.25 -13.05 -11.19
C LYS A 203 -5.74 -12.78 -9.78
N ASP A 204 -4.95 -13.70 -9.24
CA ASP A 204 -4.35 -13.61 -7.91
C ASP A 204 -3.27 -12.50 -7.85
N ASN A 205 -3.73 -11.26 -7.77
CA ASN A 205 -2.89 -10.06 -7.73
C ASN A 205 -2.67 -9.55 -6.31
N VAL A 206 -3.32 -10.13 -5.31
CA VAL A 206 -3.17 -9.81 -3.89
C VAL A 206 -2.97 -11.11 -3.15
N GLY A 207 -2.02 -11.19 -2.23
CA GLY A 207 -1.72 -12.45 -1.55
C GLY A 207 -1.08 -12.33 -0.18
N PHE A 208 -1.21 -13.41 0.59
CA PHE A 208 -0.49 -13.60 1.84
C PHE A 208 1.01 -13.83 1.61
N PRO A 209 1.85 -13.65 2.64
CA PRO A 209 1.55 -12.99 3.93
C PRO A 209 1.29 -11.48 3.75
N ILE A 210 0.68 -10.85 4.75
CA ILE A 210 0.45 -9.40 4.79
C ILE A 210 1.48 -8.78 5.72
N ASP A 211 2.28 -7.83 5.26
CA ASP A 211 3.14 -7.08 6.16
C ASP A 211 2.34 -5.94 6.81
N ILE A 212 2.53 -5.71 8.11
CA ILE A 212 1.91 -4.64 8.89
C ILE A 212 2.96 -3.87 9.67
N LEU A 213 3.02 -2.57 9.40
CA LEU A 213 3.87 -1.60 10.08
C LEU A 213 2.99 -0.57 10.79
N VAL A 214 3.32 -0.31 12.06
CA VAL A 214 2.67 0.73 12.87
C VAL A 214 3.68 1.83 13.14
N ILE A 215 3.26 3.09 12.97
CA ILE A 215 4.05 4.28 13.26
C ILE A 215 3.27 5.13 14.27
N MET A 216 3.86 5.29 15.44
CA MET A 216 3.40 6.18 16.50
C MET A 216 4.35 7.39 16.59
N PRO A 217 3.98 8.47 17.29
CA PRO A 217 4.81 9.67 17.38
C PRO A 217 6.25 9.42 17.85
N ASN A 218 6.45 8.43 18.73
CA ASN A 218 7.74 8.18 19.38
C ASN A 218 8.48 6.93 18.86
N GLU A 219 7.76 6.01 18.19
CA GLU A 219 8.34 4.74 17.75
C GLU A 219 7.61 4.16 16.54
N SER A 220 8.25 3.20 15.88
CA SER A 220 7.64 2.39 14.83
C SER A 220 7.82 0.91 15.14
N LEU A 221 6.79 0.11 14.89
CA LEU A 221 6.73 -1.31 15.21
C LEU A 221 6.30 -2.14 14.00
N TRP A 222 7.08 -3.14 13.66
CA TRP A 222 6.63 -4.21 12.76
C TRP A 222 5.80 -5.21 13.56
N LEU A 223 4.49 -5.20 13.35
CA LEU A 223 3.60 -6.21 13.95
C LEU A 223 3.64 -7.52 13.19
N GLN A 224 3.73 -7.42 11.87
CA GLN A 224 3.93 -8.57 11.01
C GLN A 224 4.88 -8.18 9.89
N LYS A 225 5.96 -8.93 9.74
CA LYS A 225 6.87 -8.81 8.61
C LYS A 225 7.25 -10.21 8.16
N LYS A 226 7.05 -10.51 6.89
CA LYS A 226 7.45 -11.79 6.31
C LYS A 226 8.95 -12.02 6.53
N GLU A 227 9.27 -13.24 6.95
CA GLU A 227 10.65 -13.69 7.13
C GLU A 227 11.04 -14.70 6.05
N LEU A 228 12.30 -14.67 5.65
CA LEU A 228 12.84 -15.66 4.73
C LEU A 228 13.04 -16.98 5.47
N HIS A 229 12.45 -18.05 4.94
CA HIS A 229 12.53 -19.38 5.49
C HIS A 229 12.64 -20.43 4.38
N ILE A 230 13.24 -21.58 4.71
CA ILE A 230 13.20 -22.75 3.84
C ILE A 230 11.80 -23.37 3.98
N PRO A 231 11.11 -23.73 2.88
CA PRO A 231 9.79 -24.36 2.95
C PRO A 231 9.78 -25.59 3.87
N GLY A 232 8.76 -25.72 4.72
CA GLY A 232 8.56 -26.88 5.59
C GLY A 232 9.04 -26.73 7.04
N ASN A 233 9.70 -25.61 7.39
CA ASN A 233 9.98 -25.24 8.78
C ASN A 233 9.08 -24.06 9.18
N TYR A 234 7.98 -24.36 9.89
CA TYR A 234 7.08 -23.39 10.52
C TYR A 234 7.29 -23.38 12.03
#